data_AF-A0A932UGZ6-F1
#
_entry.id   AF-A0A932UGZ6-F1
#
_cell.length_a   1.000
_cell.length_b   1.000
_cell.length_c   1.000
_cell.angle_alpha   90.00
_cell.angle_beta   90.00
_cell.angle_gamma   90.00
#
_symmetry.space_group_name_H-M   'P 1'
#
loop_
_entity.id
_entity.type
_entity.pdbx_description
1 polymer ?
#
loop_
_entity_poly.entity_id
_entity_poly.type
_entity_poly.pdbx_seq_one_letter_code
_entity_poly.pdbx_strand_id
1 'polypeptide(L)' 'MARFRKQPVEISAVQITAPMTIETPEGTMRGEPGDWLITGVKGEQYFCKPDIFRLTYEPVGLEAQVIWRRAYRTEA' A
#
# COMPACT_ATOMS: atom_id res chain seq x y z
N MET A 1 7.62 31.67 -6.00
CA MET A 1 8.33 30.38 -5.81
C MET A 1 7.88 29.41 -6.88
N ALA A 2 8.78 28.59 -7.42
CA ALA A 2 8.44 27.56 -8.41
C ALA A 2 7.65 26.43 -7.74
N ARG A 3 6.66 25.87 -8.46
CA ARG A 3 5.84 24.75 -8.01
C ARG A 3 6.16 23.53 -8.87
N PHE A 4 6.30 22.36 -8.25
CA PHE A 4 6.56 21.08 -8.92
C PHE A 4 5.54 20.05 -8.45
N ARG A 5 5.21 19.07 -9.31
CA ARG A 5 4.38 17.92 -8.98
C ARG A 5 5.18 16.63 -9.15
N LYS A 6 4.98 15.65 -8.27
CA LYS A 6 5.52 14.30 -8.47
C LYS A 6 4.81 13.64 -9.67
N GLN A 7 5.53 12.79 -10.40
CA GLN A 7 4.92 11.93 -11.40
C GLN A 7 4.06 10.86 -10.71
N PRO A 8 2.93 10.45 -11.32
CA PRO A 8 2.14 9.33 -10.81
C PRO A 8 2.94 8.04 -10.97
N VAL A 9 2.98 7.24 -9.91
CA VAL A 9 3.71 5.97 -9.87
C VAL A 9 2.71 4.86 -9.56
N GLU A 10 2.59 3.89 -10.46
CA GLU A 10 1.84 2.66 -10.19
C GLU A 10 2.70 1.70 -9.36
N ILE A 11 2.07 1.09 -8.35
CA ILE A 11 2.71 0.13 -7.45
C ILE A 11 1.85 -1.13 -7.36
N SER A 12 2.45 -2.23 -6.91
CA SER A 12 1.70 -3.41 -6.48
C SER A 12 1.58 -3.42 -4.97
N ALA A 13 0.42 -3.78 -4.44
CA ALA A 13 0.21 -3.91 -3.01
C ALA A 13 -0.71 -5.08 -2.70
N VAL A 14 -0.45 -5.74 -1.58
CA VAL A 14 -1.32 -6.78 -1.02
C VAL A 14 -1.63 -6.46 0.43
N GLN A 15 -2.88 -6.63 0.82
CA GLN A 15 -3.27 -6.51 2.21
C GLN A 15 -2.94 -7.82 2.95
N ILE A 16 -2.15 -7.73 4.01
CA ILE A 16 -1.70 -8.91 4.75
C ILE A 16 -2.75 -9.31 5.78
N THR A 17 -2.92 -10.61 6.01
CA THR A 17 -3.94 -11.15 6.93
C THR A 17 -3.36 -11.79 8.19
N ALA A 18 -2.03 -11.87 8.29
CA ALA A 18 -1.28 -12.39 9.42
C ALA A 18 -0.06 -11.49 9.67
N PRO A 19 0.48 -11.44 10.90
CA PRO A 19 1.72 -10.70 11.16
C PRO A 19 2.85 -11.25 10.29
N MET A 20 3.66 -10.37 9.73
CA MET A 20 4.81 -10.77 8.93
C MET A 20 5.96 -9.78 9.08
N THR A 21 7.17 -10.24 8.76
CA THR A 21 8.40 -9.46 8.90
C THR A 21 9.15 -9.49 7.57
N ILE A 22 9.68 -8.34 7.15
CA ILE A 22 10.54 -8.20 5.97
C ILE A 22 11.86 -7.56 6.37
N GLU A 23 12.92 -7.87 5.64
CA GLU A 23 14.20 -7.18 5.75
C GLU A 23 14.23 -6.03 4.75
N THR A 24 14.46 -4.81 5.23
CA THR A 24 14.68 -3.64 4.37
C THR A 24 16.08 -3.08 4.57
N PRO A 25 16.58 -2.22 3.68
CA PRO A 25 17.88 -1.54 3.88
C PRO A 25 17.97 -0.74 5.19
N GLU A 26 16.83 -0.31 5.73
CA GLU A 26 16.71 0.43 6.99
C GLU A 26 16.61 -0.49 8.22
N GLY A 27 16.53 -1.81 8.01
CA GLY A 27 16.45 -2.85 9.02
C GLY A 27 15.20 -3.72 8.92
N THR A 28 15.02 -4.58 9.91
CA THR A 28 13.86 -5.47 9.98
C THR A 28 12.58 -4.69 10.26
N MET A 29 11.59 -4.81 9.38
CA MET A 29 10.27 -4.20 9.53
C MET A 29 9.21 -5.27 9.78
N ARG A 30 8.27 -4.99 10.68
CA ARG A 30 7.13 -5.86 10.99
C ARG A 30 5.81 -5.21 10.59
N GLY A 31 4.97 -5.98 9.90
CA GLY A 31 3.61 -5.64 9.53
C GLY A 31 2.61 -6.42 10.35
N GLU A 32 1.44 -5.83 10.57
CA GLU A 32 0.33 -6.44 11.30
C GLU A 32 -0.85 -6.75 10.35
N PRO A 33 -1.74 -7.70 10.69
CA PRO A 33 -2.93 -7.98 9.90
C PRO A 33 -3.71 -6.71 9.57
N GLY A 34 -4.09 -6.58 8.30
CA GLY A 34 -4.76 -5.41 7.76
C GLY A 34 -3.81 -4.44 7.06
N ASP A 35 -2.52 -4.40 7.39
CA ASP A 35 -1.54 -3.53 6.71
C ASP A 35 -1.40 -3.90 5.22
N TRP A 36 -0.94 -2.95 4.42
CA TRP A 36 -0.58 -3.18 3.02
C TRP A 36 0.92 -3.42 2.91
N LEU A 37 1.33 -4.57 2.38
CA LEU A 37 2.69 -4.76 1.88
C LEU A 37 2.77 -4.18 0.47
N ILE A 38 3.47 -3.05 0.35
CA ILE A 38 3.70 -2.37 -0.93
C ILE A 38 5.00 -2.87 -1.52
N THR A 39 5.01 -3.14 -2.82
CA THR A 39 6.23 -3.29 -3.62
C THR A 39 6.29 -2.15 -4.63
N GLY A 40 7.29 -1.28 -4.47
CA GLY A 40 7.52 -0.14 -5.35
C GLY A 40 8.26 -0.51 -6.64
N VAL A 41 8.54 0.50 -7.47
CA VAL A 41 9.01 0.29 -8.86
C VAL A 41 10.40 -0.34 -8.93
N LYS A 42 11.24 -0.16 -7.90
CA LYS A 42 12.59 -0.73 -7.83
C LYS A 42 12.63 -2.03 -7.03
N GLY A 43 11.46 -2.59 -6.69
CA GLY A 43 11.34 -3.79 -5.86
C GLY A 43 11.48 -3.51 -4.36
N GLU A 44 11.51 -2.25 -3.94
CA GLU A 44 11.49 -1.88 -2.53
C GLU A 44 10.19 -2.33 -1.87
N GLN A 45 10.28 -2.89 -0.65
CA GLN A 45 9.13 -3.37 0.09
C GLN A 45 9.00 -2.66 1.42
N TYR A 46 7.77 -2.29 1.78
CA TYR A 46 7.45 -1.70 3.07
C TYR A 46 5.97 -1.89 3.41
N PHE A 47 5.67 -1.87 4.71
CA PHE A 47 4.29 -1.87 5.19
C PHE A 47 3.72 -0.46 5.21
N CYS A 48 2.44 -0.34 4.86
CA CYS A 48 1.67 0.89 4.94
C CYS A 48 0.37 0.63 5.69
N LYS A 49 0.04 1.51 6.64
CA LYS A 49 -1.21 1.39 7.40
C LYS A 49 -2.42 1.63 6.49
N PRO A 50 -3.57 0.97 6.73
CA PRO A 50 -4.70 1.00 5.79
C PRO A 50 -5.30 2.39 5.59
N ASP A 51 -5.33 3.19 6.64
CA ASP A 51 -5.77 4.58 6.62
C ASP A 51 -4.82 5.46 5.80
N ILE A 52 -3.50 5.30 5.99
CA ILE A 52 -2.49 5.99 5.19
C ILE A 52 -2.60 5.57 3.73
N PHE A 53 -2.65 4.26 3.45
CA PHE A 53 -2.74 3.73 2.10
C PHE A 53 -3.96 4.29 1.35
N ARG A 54 -5.12 4.37 2.02
CA ARG A 54 -6.36 4.91 1.47
C ARG A 54 -6.25 6.40 1.11
N LEU A 55 -5.46 7.16 1.86
CA LEU A 55 -5.25 8.59 1.64
C LEU A 55 -4.23 8.88 0.54
N THR A 56 -3.29 7.96 0.29
CA THR A 56 -2.14 8.21 -0.60
C THR A 56 -2.25 7.53 -1.97
N TYR A 57 -3.04 6.45 -2.07
CA TYR A 57 -3.17 5.66 -3.30
C TYR A 57 -4.60 5.62 -3.81
N GLU A 58 -4.76 5.25 -5.07
CA GLU A 58 -6.04 4.98 -5.70
C GLU A 58 -5.96 3.67 -6.50
N PRO A 59 -7.06 2.90 -6.61
CA PRO A 59 -7.06 1.64 -7.32
C PRO A 59 -7.00 1.87 -8.85
N VAL A 60 -6.03 1.23 -9.50
CA VAL A 60 -5.87 1.25 -10.96
C VAL A 60 -6.45 -0.03 -11.56
N GLY A 61 -7.46 0.11 -12.42
CA GLY A 61 -8.11 -1.03 -13.10
C GLY A 61 -9.15 -1.79 -12.26
N LEU A 62 -9.85 -2.73 -12.90
CA LEU A 62 -11.00 -3.43 -12.31
C LEU A 62 -10.61 -4.31 -11.12
N GLU A 63 -9.48 -5.00 -11.22
CA GLU A 63 -8.99 -5.89 -10.16
C GLU A 63 -8.69 -5.12 -8.88
N ALA A 64 -7.88 -4.05 -8.98
CA ALA A 64 -7.57 -3.19 -7.85
C ALA A 64 -8.85 -2.58 -7.24
N GLN A 65 -9.82 -2.18 -8.07
CA GLN A 65 -11.10 -1.68 -7.56
C GLN A 65 -11.90 -2.73 -6.76
N VAL A 66 -11.86 -4.00 -7.15
CA VAL A 66 -12.52 -5.08 -6.38
C VAL A 66 -11.87 -5.22 -5.02
N ILE A 67 -10.54 -5.27 -4.97
CA ILE A 67 -9.76 -5.40 -3.72
C ILE A 67 -10.01 -4.16 -2.84
N TRP A 68 -9.95 -2.97 -3.43
CA TRP A 68 -10.19 -1.70 -2.74
C TRP A 68 -11.57 -1.66 -2.07
N ARG A 69 -12.61 -2.06 -2.81
CA ARG A 69 -13.97 -2.12 -2.26
C ARG A 69 -14.09 -3.13 -1.12
N ARG A 70 -13.38 -4.26 -1.17
CA ARG A 70 -13.37 -5.25 -0.08
C ARG A 70 -12.66 -4.72 1.16
N ALA A 71 -11.52 -4.06 0.99
CA ALA A 71 -10.71 -3.53 2.08
C ALA A 71 -11.39 -2.36 2.82
N TYR A 72 -12.17 -1.54 2.11
CA TYR A 72 -12.72 -0.28 2.65
C TYR A 72 -14.24 -0.18 2.60
N ARG A 73 -14.96 -1.30 2.48
CA ARG A 73 -16.42 -1.28 2.62
C ARG A 73 -16.76 -0.92 4.06
N THR A 74 -17.38 0.24 4.26
CA THR A 74 -18.20 0.47 5.45
C THR A 74 -19.45 -0.40 5.29
N GLU A 75 -19.73 -1.25 6.28
CA GLU A 75 -21.10 -1.73 6.47
C GLU A 75 -21.97 -0.49 6.70
N ALA A 76 -23.04 -0.39 5.91
CA ALA A 76 -24.12 0.55 6.16
C ALA A 76 -25.13 -0.11 7.09
#